data_AF-A0A2T4WQQ1-F1
#
_entry.id   AF-A0A2T4WQQ1-F1
#
_cell.length_a   1.000
_cell.length_b   1.000
_cell.length_c   1.000
_cell.angle_alpha   90.00
_cell.angle_beta   90.00
_cell.angle_gamma   90.00
#
_symmetry.space_group_name_H-M   'P 1'
#
loop_
_entity.id
_entity.type
_entity.pdbx_description
1 polymer ?
#
loop_
_entity_poly.entity_id
_entity_poly.type
_entity_poly.pdbx_seq_one_letter_code
_entity_poly.pdbx_strand_id
1 'polypeptide(L)'
;MNKQRTLRLFSHSFLMLFIAVLSASTLQAQEFTGDVANGKSLFNGQCAACHKLDKKVVGPALGDVTTRRSKEWLYAWIKDNQALRESGDADAIAIYEEYNGSIMPAFPGLSDDDINDILAYTIEGSKPKEVIVDPNGPVTTVVAENDNTVLLYILGGILIFLVLLLARVKNTLKQVQGEGVTTLAQDANIFTRTALKNPRIVTVLTLLVAVVFLQQLYLGLMVVNVDTNYQPSQPIKFSHELHAGTNQIDCNYCHSGARKSKHSNIPSANVCMNCHMYIQEGPKYGTEEIAKIYTAIGFDPESGTYIEDYEQKPIKWVRIHKLPDLAYFNHAQHVTAGNVECQTCHGPIQEMEEVYQYSPLTMGWCINCHRETKVDVKSNDYYKDMHAKLKGKYGPNAEITVEMIGGLECGKCHY
;
A
#
# COMPACT_ATOMS: atom_id res chain seq x y z
N MET A 1 6.75 -28.15 77.63
CA MET A 1 5.52 -27.50 77.12
C MET A 1 5.42 -26.16 77.87
N ASN A 2 5.43 -24.97 77.29
CA ASN A 2 4.58 -24.49 76.22
C ASN A 2 5.20 -23.19 75.63
N LYS A 3 5.82 -23.29 74.46
CA LYS A 3 6.54 -22.20 73.77
C LYS A 3 5.63 -21.64 72.66
N GLN A 4 4.47 -21.07 73.00
CA GLN A 4 3.48 -20.67 71.99
C GLN A 4 2.68 -19.37 72.25
N ARG A 5 3.01 -18.55 73.26
CA ARG A 5 2.17 -17.37 73.59
C ARG A 5 2.72 -15.97 73.33
N THR A 6 3.97 -15.81 72.89
CA THR A 6 4.57 -14.47 72.65
C THR A 6 4.73 -14.06 71.19
N LEU A 7 4.22 -14.85 70.22
CA LEU A 7 4.40 -14.57 68.79
C LEU A 7 3.16 -14.02 68.05
N ARG A 8 2.06 -13.71 68.76
CA ARG A 8 0.80 -13.29 68.11
C ARG A 8 0.52 -11.78 68.12
N LEU A 9 1.21 -10.99 68.94
CA LEU A 9 0.94 -9.54 69.06
C LEU A 9 1.83 -8.65 68.20
N PHE A 10 2.96 -9.14 67.67
CA PHE A 10 3.80 -8.39 66.74
C PHE A 10 3.47 -8.61 65.25
N SER A 11 2.63 -9.60 64.93
CA SER A 11 2.27 -9.93 63.55
C SER A 11 1.13 -9.08 62.97
N HIS A 12 0.32 -8.41 63.79
CA HIS A 12 -0.87 -7.71 63.33
C HIS A 12 -0.63 -6.21 63.06
N SER A 13 0.33 -5.58 63.75
CA SER A 13 0.68 -4.17 63.51
C SER A 13 1.66 -3.98 62.36
N PHE A 14 2.47 -4.99 62.00
CA PHE A 14 3.31 -4.92 60.79
C PHE A 14 2.52 -5.24 59.51
N LEU A 15 1.51 -6.12 59.60
CA LEU A 15 0.66 -6.50 58.46
C LEU A 15 -0.33 -5.39 58.08
N MET A 16 -0.87 -4.64 59.05
CA MET A 16 -1.74 -3.48 58.78
C MET A 16 -0.98 -2.28 58.18
N LEU A 17 0.30 -2.09 58.51
CA LEU A 17 1.12 -1.02 57.91
C LEU A 17 1.60 -1.40 56.50
N PHE A 18 1.79 -2.69 56.22
CA PHE A 18 2.15 -3.16 54.88
C PHE A 18 0.97 -3.13 53.89
N ILE A 19 -0.26 -3.32 54.37
CA ILE A 19 -1.48 -3.25 53.53
C ILE A 19 -1.89 -1.79 53.27
N ALA A 20 -1.62 -0.86 54.19
CA ALA A 20 -1.90 0.57 53.98
C ALA A 20 -0.92 1.25 52.97
N VAL A 21 0.31 0.74 52.81
CA VAL A 21 1.29 1.25 51.84
C VAL A 21 1.15 0.57 50.46
N LEU A 22 0.52 -0.61 50.37
CA LEU A 22 0.25 -1.30 49.11
C LEU A 22 -1.06 -0.86 48.41
N SER A 23 -1.74 0.15 48.95
CA SER A 23 -3.02 0.66 48.42
C SER A 23 -2.89 2.00 47.67
N ALA A 24 -1.66 2.50 47.45
CA ALA A 24 -1.41 3.81 46.82
C ALA A 24 -0.58 3.73 45.53
N SER A 25 -0.67 2.61 44.81
CA SER A 25 -0.16 2.51 43.44
C SER A 25 -0.96 1.49 42.62
N THR A 26 -2.29 1.62 42.66
CA THR A 26 -3.04 1.40 41.44
C THR A 26 -2.59 2.49 40.47
N LEU A 27 -1.66 2.17 39.57
CA LEU A 27 -1.63 2.88 38.29
C LEU A 27 -3.09 2.88 37.81
N GLN A 28 -3.71 4.05 37.76
CA GLN A 28 -4.92 4.23 36.98
C GLN A 28 -4.53 3.87 35.55
N ALA A 29 -4.85 2.64 35.13
CA ALA A 29 -4.96 2.35 33.71
C ALA A 29 -6.00 3.33 33.20
N GLN A 30 -5.56 4.36 32.50
CA GLN A 30 -6.42 5.36 31.90
C GLN A 30 -7.18 4.60 30.81
N GLU A 31 -8.41 4.15 31.11
CA GLU A 31 -9.20 3.43 30.11
C GLU A 31 -9.57 4.40 28.99
N PHE A 32 -8.94 4.23 27.84
CA PHE A 32 -9.37 4.82 26.58
C PHE A 32 -10.50 3.93 26.04
N THR A 33 -11.70 4.09 26.62
CA THR A 33 -12.91 3.44 26.11
C THR A 33 -13.47 4.27 24.95
N GLY A 34 -13.46 3.69 23.75
CA GLY A 34 -13.95 4.32 22.52
C GLY A 34 -14.41 3.26 21.52
N ASP A 35 -15.20 3.67 20.53
CA ASP A 35 -15.62 2.82 19.41
C ASP A 35 -14.43 2.57 18.49
N VAL A 36 -13.86 1.36 18.59
CA VAL A 36 -12.72 0.91 17.78
C VAL A 36 -13.01 0.97 16.27
N ALA A 37 -14.26 0.74 15.84
CA ALA A 37 -14.62 0.76 14.43
C ALA A 37 -14.66 2.19 13.90
N ASN A 38 -15.24 3.12 14.67
CA ASN A 38 -15.19 4.55 14.35
C ASN A 38 -13.74 5.07 14.38
N GLY A 39 -12.98 4.68 15.40
CA GLY A 39 -11.56 5.00 15.54
C GLY A 39 -10.71 4.53 14.37
N LYS A 40 -10.95 3.33 13.85
CA LYS A 40 -10.31 2.81 12.64
C LYS A 40 -10.64 3.67 11.42
N SER A 41 -11.89 4.11 11.27
CA SER A 41 -12.31 4.98 10.17
C SER A 41 -11.61 6.34 10.22
N LEU A 42 -11.63 6.98 11.40
CA LEU A 42 -10.97 8.25 11.65
C LEU A 42 -9.46 8.16 11.46
N PHE A 43 -8.83 7.11 12.00
CA PHE A 43 -7.41 6.84 11.82
C PHE A 43 -7.07 6.66 10.34
N ASN A 44 -7.85 5.89 9.58
CA ASN A 44 -7.62 5.69 8.15
C ASN A 44 -7.79 6.99 7.34
N GLY A 45 -8.74 7.84 7.72
CA GLY A 45 -9.00 9.10 7.03
C GLY A 45 -7.99 10.21 7.34
N GLN A 46 -7.42 10.23 8.56
CA GLN A 46 -6.67 11.39 9.06
C GLN A 46 -5.25 11.09 9.55
N CYS A 47 -4.93 9.84 9.90
CA CYS A 47 -3.67 9.47 10.55
C CYS A 47 -2.84 8.45 9.75
N ALA A 48 -3.49 7.55 9.00
CA ALA A 48 -2.85 6.39 8.37
C ALA A 48 -1.92 6.72 7.21
N ALA A 49 -2.00 7.94 6.68
CA ALA A 49 -1.05 8.47 5.70
C ALA A 49 0.35 8.63 6.30
N CYS A 50 0.42 8.99 7.59
CA CYS A 50 1.68 9.28 8.26
C CYS A 50 2.03 8.30 9.38
N HIS A 51 1.09 7.48 9.86
CA HIS A 51 1.30 6.54 10.96
C HIS A 51 0.84 5.12 10.62
N LYS A 52 1.59 4.13 11.09
CA LYS A 52 1.17 2.72 11.15
C LYS A 52 1.15 2.27 12.61
N LEU A 53 0.47 1.16 12.90
CA LEU A 53 0.37 0.65 14.27
C LEU A 53 1.63 -0.11 14.69
N ASP A 54 2.27 -0.80 13.76
CA ASP A 54 3.32 -1.78 14.01
C ASP A 54 4.73 -1.29 13.62
N LYS A 55 4.83 -0.22 12.82
CA LYS A 55 6.12 0.26 12.30
C LYS A 55 6.17 1.77 12.13
N LYS A 56 7.38 2.31 12.21
CA LYS A 56 7.69 3.71 11.90
C LYS A 56 7.56 3.93 10.39
N VAL A 57 6.95 5.04 10.01
CA VAL A 57 6.81 5.51 8.62
C VAL A 57 7.20 6.99 8.61
N VAL A 58 6.27 7.92 8.32
CA VAL A 58 6.50 9.37 8.45
C VAL A 58 6.53 9.78 9.93
N GLY A 59 5.64 9.23 10.74
CA GLY A 59 5.61 9.38 12.19
C GLY A 59 5.91 8.07 12.93
N PRO A 60 5.99 8.10 14.27
CA PRO A 60 6.19 6.90 15.09
C PRO A 60 5.08 5.87 14.88
N ALA A 61 5.41 4.61 15.17
CA ALA A 61 4.41 3.56 15.33
C ALA A 61 3.43 3.95 16.44
N LEU A 62 2.13 3.92 16.16
CA LEU A 62 1.09 4.33 17.11
C LEU A 62 0.47 3.16 17.89
N GLY A 63 0.83 1.92 17.58
CA GLY A 63 0.35 0.76 18.34
C GLY A 63 0.71 0.90 19.82
N ASP A 64 -0.29 0.75 20.69
CA ASP A 64 -0.16 0.90 22.14
C ASP A 64 0.44 2.24 22.61
N VAL A 65 0.25 3.33 21.86
CA VAL A 65 0.81 4.65 22.22
C VAL A 65 0.33 5.15 23.59
N THR A 66 -0.85 4.72 24.01
CA THR A 66 -1.46 4.98 25.32
C THR A 66 -0.70 4.37 26.50
N THR A 67 0.21 3.42 26.24
CA THR A 67 1.13 2.89 27.27
C THR A 67 2.39 3.72 27.41
N ARG A 68 2.71 4.54 26.39
CA ARG A 68 3.93 5.35 26.32
C ARG A 68 3.72 6.79 26.77
N ARG A 69 2.49 7.30 26.71
CA ARG A 69 2.16 8.71 26.99
C ARG A 69 0.81 8.81 27.73
N SER A 70 0.65 9.85 28.56
CA SER A 70 -0.60 10.10 29.28
C SER A 70 -1.71 10.58 28.35
N LYS A 71 -2.97 10.40 28.77
CA LYS A 71 -4.14 10.87 28.01
C LYS A 71 -4.09 12.36 27.75
N GLU A 72 -3.79 13.15 28.76
CA GLU A 72 -3.77 14.60 28.68
C GLU A 72 -2.75 15.09 27.65
N TRP A 73 -1.58 14.43 27.61
CA TRP A 73 -0.54 14.75 26.64
C TRP A 73 -0.94 14.33 25.23
N LEU A 74 -1.51 13.13 25.05
CA LEU A 74 -1.98 12.65 23.75
C LEU A 74 -3.10 13.54 23.18
N TYR A 75 -3.99 14.04 24.03
CA TYR A 75 -5.05 14.96 23.64
C TYR A 75 -4.48 16.29 23.14
N ALA A 76 -3.55 16.87 23.88
CA ALA A 76 -2.90 18.13 23.49
C ALA A 76 -2.11 17.95 22.19
N TRP A 77 -1.36 16.85 22.06
CA TRP A 77 -0.57 16.54 20.87
C TRP A 77 -1.43 16.31 19.62
N ILE A 78 -2.51 15.51 19.73
CA ILE A 78 -3.38 15.21 18.59
C ILE A 78 -4.16 16.45 18.14
N LYS A 79 -4.63 17.28 19.08
CA LYS A 79 -5.35 18.52 18.71
C LYS A 79 -4.43 19.54 18.06
N ASP A 80 -3.29 19.82 18.66
CA ASP A 80 -2.32 20.79 18.15
C ASP A 80 -0.91 20.55 18.71
N ASN A 81 -0.16 19.70 18.01
CA ASN A 81 1.24 19.42 18.35
C ASN A 81 2.14 20.67 18.23
N GLN A 82 1.81 21.63 17.34
CA GLN A 82 2.61 22.84 17.20
C GLN A 82 2.45 23.72 18.45
N ALA A 83 1.22 23.94 18.91
CA ALA A 83 0.96 24.65 20.15
C ALA A 83 1.63 23.97 21.36
N LEU A 84 1.64 22.63 21.40
CA LEU A 84 2.32 21.91 22.48
C LEU A 84 3.85 22.11 22.45
N ARG A 85 4.47 22.14 21.27
CA ARG A 85 5.91 22.48 21.14
C ARG A 85 6.20 23.92 21.52
N GLU A 86 5.38 24.86 21.06
CA GLU A 86 5.53 26.28 21.39
C GLU A 86 5.35 26.57 22.88
N SER A 87 4.61 25.72 23.60
CA SER A 87 4.50 25.78 25.07
C SER A 87 5.78 25.40 25.81
N GLY A 88 6.78 24.85 25.12
CA GLY A 88 8.06 24.43 25.69
C GLY A 88 8.09 22.99 26.21
N ASP A 89 7.13 22.14 25.82
CA ASP A 89 7.14 20.72 26.19
C ASP A 89 8.34 19.99 25.56
N ALA A 90 9.25 19.52 26.42
CA ALA A 90 10.52 18.94 26.00
C ALA A 90 10.35 17.65 25.17
N ASP A 91 9.33 16.85 25.48
CA ASP A 91 9.03 15.61 24.75
C ASP A 91 8.49 15.92 23.35
N ALA A 92 7.60 16.90 23.24
CA ALA A 92 7.05 17.36 21.98
C ALA A 92 8.13 17.92 21.04
N ILE A 93 9.09 18.67 21.57
CA ILE A 93 10.24 19.20 20.83
C ILE A 93 11.18 18.07 20.40
N ALA A 94 11.52 17.15 21.32
CA ALA A 94 12.38 16.02 21.01
C ALA A 94 11.80 15.11 19.91
N ILE A 95 10.49 14.84 19.94
CA ILE A 95 9.82 14.08 18.88
C ILE A 95 9.89 14.85 17.55
N TYR A 96 9.72 16.17 17.54
CA TYR A 96 9.82 16.93 16.29
C TYR A 96 11.23 16.91 15.69
N GLU A 97 12.27 16.98 16.53
CA GLU A 97 13.66 16.87 16.11
C GLU A 97 14.01 15.45 15.64
N GLU A 98 13.57 14.42 16.36
CA GLU A 98 13.79 13.01 15.99
C GLU A 98 13.18 12.66 14.62
N TYR A 99 12.10 13.36 14.26
CA TYR A 99 11.41 13.19 12.98
C TYR A 99 11.76 14.29 11.97
N ASN A 100 12.96 14.88 12.09
CA ASN A 100 13.56 15.82 11.12
C ASN A 100 12.67 17.03 10.79
N GLY A 101 11.89 17.51 11.75
CA GLY A 101 10.99 18.65 11.55
C GLY A 101 9.73 18.33 10.74
N SER A 102 9.33 17.07 10.66
CA SER A 102 8.10 16.67 9.96
C SER A 102 6.87 17.33 10.60
N ILE A 103 6.08 18.02 9.77
CA ILE A 103 4.90 18.77 10.24
C ILE A 103 3.71 17.82 10.33
N MET A 104 3.27 17.55 11.55
CA MET A 104 1.96 16.95 11.81
C MET A 104 0.89 18.06 11.75
N PRO A 105 -0.14 17.96 10.88
CA PRO A 105 -1.24 18.92 10.87
C PRO A 105 -1.95 18.99 12.22
N ALA A 106 -2.54 20.16 12.55
CA ALA A 106 -3.42 20.28 13.70
C ALA A 106 -4.81 19.72 13.37
N PHE A 107 -5.45 19.09 14.36
CA PHE A 107 -6.79 18.50 14.22
C PHE A 107 -7.78 19.12 15.21
N PRO A 108 -8.03 20.45 15.15
CA PRO A 108 -8.95 21.12 16.07
C PRO A 108 -10.41 20.69 15.88
N GLY A 109 -10.74 20.05 14.75
CA GLY A 109 -12.07 19.51 14.45
C GLY A 109 -12.36 18.15 15.07
N LEU A 110 -11.38 17.48 15.69
CA LEU A 110 -11.61 16.23 16.41
C LEU A 110 -12.16 16.51 17.81
N SER A 111 -13.30 15.91 18.12
CA SER A 111 -13.87 15.94 19.46
C SER A 111 -13.06 15.06 20.42
N ASP A 112 -13.29 15.23 21.73
CA ASP A 112 -12.64 14.40 22.75
C ASP A 112 -13.02 12.91 22.61
N ASP A 113 -14.22 12.63 22.08
CA ASP A 113 -14.70 11.28 21.81
C ASP A 113 -14.04 10.69 20.56
N ASP A 114 -13.86 11.48 19.49
CA ASP A 114 -13.14 11.04 18.30
C ASP A 114 -11.68 10.66 18.62
N ILE A 115 -11.03 11.43 19.52
CA ILE A 115 -9.68 11.13 19.99
C ILE A 115 -9.66 9.85 20.83
N ASN A 116 -10.66 9.63 21.70
CA ASN A 116 -10.79 8.36 22.43
C ASN A 116 -10.94 7.17 21.48
N ASP A 117 -11.77 7.30 20.44
CA ASP A 117 -12.01 6.26 19.45
C ASP A 117 -10.73 5.91 18.68
N ILE A 118 -9.99 6.93 18.20
CA ILE A 118 -8.69 6.74 17.53
C ILE A 118 -7.71 6.02 18.47
N LEU A 119 -7.59 6.45 19.73
CA LEU A 119 -6.68 5.83 20.69
C LEU A 119 -7.10 4.40 21.05
N ALA A 120 -8.41 4.12 21.15
CA ALA A 120 -8.92 2.76 21.33
C ALA A 120 -8.54 1.85 20.15
N TYR A 121 -8.60 2.36 18.91
CA TYR A 121 -8.13 1.62 17.74
C TYR A 121 -6.62 1.33 17.78
N THR A 122 -5.80 2.26 18.28
CA THR A 122 -4.36 2.01 18.41
C THR A 122 -4.00 0.90 19.41
N ILE A 123 -4.88 0.62 20.38
CA ILE A 123 -4.74 -0.47 21.36
C ILE A 123 -5.27 -1.79 20.81
N GLU A 124 -6.40 -1.77 20.07
CA GLU A 124 -6.96 -3.01 19.51
C GLU A 124 -6.17 -3.49 18.29
N GLY A 125 -5.73 -2.57 17.43
CA GLY A 125 -5.03 -2.89 16.20
C GLY A 125 -3.56 -3.28 16.38
N SER A 126 -2.97 -3.04 17.55
CA SER A 126 -1.62 -3.50 17.93
C SER A 126 -1.58 -4.96 18.41
N LYS A 127 -2.73 -5.55 18.75
CA LYS A 127 -2.81 -6.95 19.18
C LYS A 127 -2.36 -7.88 18.04
N PRO A 128 -1.49 -8.88 18.31
CA PRO A 128 -1.05 -9.82 17.29
C PRO A 128 -2.23 -10.53 16.65
N LYS A 129 -2.41 -10.36 15.33
CA LYS A 129 -3.35 -11.18 14.56
C LYS A 129 -2.74 -12.57 14.40
N GLU A 130 -3.45 -13.61 14.82
CA GLU A 130 -3.03 -15.00 14.57
C GLU A 130 -2.91 -15.23 13.05
N VAL A 131 -1.67 -15.34 12.58
CA VAL A 131 -1.38 -15.64 11.17
C VAL A 131 -1.46 -17.15 10.98
N ILE A 132 -2.48 -17.61 10.27
CA ILE A 132 -2.50 -18.96 9.71
C ILE A 132 -1.60 -18.93 8.48
N VAL A 133 -0.41 -19.52 8.59
CA VAL A 133 0.53 -19.67 7.47
C VAL A 133 0.15 -20.93 6.67
N ASP A 134 -0.35 -20.74 5.44
CA ASP A 134 -0.37 -21.81 4.42
C ASP A 134 0.93 -21.73 3.59
N PRO A 135 1.76 -22.79 3.54
CA PRO A 135 3.04 -22.76 2.82
C PRO A 135 2.94 -22.74 1.29
N ASN A 136 1.76 -22.80 0.66
CA ASN A 136 1.66 -22.94 -0.81
C ASN A 136 0.58 -22.07 -1.51
N GLY A 137 0.17 -20.94 -0.92
CA GLY A 137 -0.76 -19.99 -1.57
C GLY A 137 -0.06 -18.75 -2.16
N PRO A 138 -0.54 -18.17 -3.28
CA PRO A 138 -0.02 -16.88 -3.74
C PRO A 138 -0.37 -15.78 -2.72
N VAL A 139 0.58 -14.87 -2.48
CA VAL A 139 0.35 -13.66 -1.69
C VAL A 139 -0.55 -12.72 -2.49
N THR A 140 -1.86 -12.76 -2.21
CA THR A 140 -2.79 -11.73 -2.67
C THR A 140 -2.76 -10.55 -1.70
N THR A 141 -2.29 -9.40 -2.19
CA THR A 141 -2.52 -8.09 -1.55
C THR A 141 -4.02 -7.79 -1.58
N VAL A 142 -4.68 -7.87 -0.43
CA VAL A 142 -6.05 -7.37 -0.25
C VAL A 142 -6.01 -5.85 -0.15
N VAL A 143 -6.43 -5.18 -1.22
CA VAL A 143 -6.92 -3.80 -1.18
C VAL A 143 -8.11 -3.79 -0.22
N ALA A 144 -8.20 -2.78 0.66
CA ALA A 144 -9.35 -2.59 1.53
C ALA A 144 -10.59 -2.27 0.69
N GLU A 145 -11.26 -3.32 0.24
CA GLU A 145 -12.66 -3.29 -0.14
C GLU A 145 -13.46 -2.94 1.13
N ASN A 146 -14.51 -2.12 1.00
CA ASN A 146 -15.41 -1.85 2.11
C ASN A 146 -15.79 -3.18 2.76
N ASP A 147 -15.45 -3.34 4.04
CA ASP A 147 -15.58 -4.61 4.77
C ASP A 147 -17.06 -4.90 5.04
N ASN A 148 -17.75 -5.29 3.98
CA ASN A 148 -19.16 -5.67 3.97
C ASN A 148 -19.34 -7.06 4.57
N THR A 149 -18.31 -7.66 5.16
CA THR A 149 -18.34 -9.02 5.71
C THR A 149 -19.42 -9.16 6.78
N VAL A 150 -19.55 -8.18 7.68
CA VAL A 150 -20.61 -8.15 8.70
C VAL A 150 -21.99 -8.01 8.06
N LEU A 151 -22.12 -7.11 7.06
CA LEU A 151 -23.37 -6.93 6.32
C LEU A 151 -23.77 -8.20 5.54
N LEU A 152 -22.80 -8.89 4.93
CA LEU A 152 -23.00 -10.14 4.21
C LEU A 152 -23.39 -11.28 5.16
N TYR A 153 -22.85 -11.33 6.38
CA TYR A 153 -23.29 -12.27 7.40
C TYR A 153 -24.71 -11.97 7.90
N ILE A 154 -25.05 -10.70 8.09
CA ILE A 154 -26.42 -10.29 8.46
C ILE A 154 -27.39 -10.65 7.33
N LEU A 155 -27.09 -10.28 6.09
CA LEU A 155 -27.92 -10.60 4.91
C LEU A 155 -28.02 -12.11 4.69
N GLY A 156 -26.92 -12.84 4.84
CA GLY A 156 -26.89 -14.30 4.76
C GLY A 156 -27.74 -14.95 5.86
N GLY A 157 -27.64 -14.45 7.10
CA GLY A 157 -28.46 -14.88 8.22
C GLY A 157 -29.96 -14.62 8.00
N ILE A 158 -30.32 -13.43 7.51
CA ILE A 158 -31.69 -13.08 7.13
C ILE A 158 -32.21 -14.01 6.03
N LEU A 159 -31.39 -14.27 4.99
CA LEU A 159 -31.76 -15.17 3.89
C LEU A 159 -32.03 -16.60 4.39
N ILE A 160 -31.15 -17.13 5.26
CA ILE A 160 -31.32 -18.45 5.87
C ILE A 160 -32.60 -18.50 6.72
N PHE A 161 -32.83 -17.47 7.53
CA PHE A 161 -34.06 -17.36 8.34
C PHE A 161 -35.32 -17.35 7.47
N LEU A 162 -35.32 -16.57 6.38
CA LEU A 162 -36.44 -16.53 5.42
C LEU A 162 -36.67 -17.88 4.76
N VAL A 163 -35.61 -18.58 4.35
CA VAL A 163 -35.71 -19.94 3.77
C VAL A 163 -36.32 -20.93 4.76
N LEU A 164 -35.88 -20.90 6.03
CA LEU A 164 -36.43 -21.76 7.09
C LEU A 164 -37.90 -21.43 7.39
N LEU A 165 -38.25 -20.14 7.43
CA LEU A 165 -39.62 -19.68 7.65
C LEU A 165 -40.54 -20.12 6.50
N LEU A 166 -40.13 -19.93 5.25
CA LEU A 166 -40.88 -20.38 4.07
C LEU A 166 -41.03 -21.90 4.05
N ALA A 167 -39.99 -22.66 4.39
CA ALA A 167 -40.07 -24.12 4.50
C ALA A 167 -41.08 -24.56 5.58
N ARG A 168 -41.10 -23.88 6.73
CA ARG A 168 -42.05 -24.15 7.82
C ARG A 168 -43.49 -23.84 7.41
N VAL A 169 -43.74 -22.65 6.86
CA VAL A 169 -45.07 -22.24 6.36
C VAL A 169 -45.57 -23.22 5.30
N LYS A 170 -44.72 -23.57 4.33
CA LYS A 170 -45.06 -24.54 3.27
C LYS A 170 -45.41 -25.91 3.85
N ASN A 171 -44.64 -26.40 4.81
CA ASN A 171 -44.88 -27.69 5.44
C ASN A 171 -46.14 -27.69 6.32
N THR A 172 -46.46 -26.59 6.99
CA THR A 172 -47.73 -26.41 7.71
C THR A 172 -48.93 -26.41 6.74
N LEU A 173 -48.82 -25.72 5.59
CA LEU A 173 -49.88 -25.73 4.57
C LEU A 173 -50.13 -27.13 4.01
N LYS A 174 -49.07 -27.89 3.71
CA LYS A 174 -49.18 -29.29 3.28
C LYS A 174 -49.88 -30.15 4.33
N GLN A 175 -49.54 -29.97 5.60
CA GLN A 175 -50.17 -30.71 6.69
C GLN A 175 -51.66 -30.43 6.82
N VAL A 176 -52.10 -29.17 6.62
CA VAL A 176 -53.53 -28.78 6.62
C VAL A 176 -54.27 -29.34 5.40
N GLN A 177 -53.58 -29.50 4.27
CA GLN A 177 -54.12 -30.12 3.05
C GLN A 177 -54.10 -31.66 3.09
N GLY A 178 -53.58 -32.27 4.16
CA GLY A 178 -53.46 -33.73 4.29
C GLY A 178 -52.32 -34.35 3.47
N GLU A 179 -51.39 -33.54 2.95
CA GLU A 179 -50.21 -33.98 2.22
C GLU A 179 -49.01 -34.28 3.15
N GLY A 180 -48.12 -35.18 2.72
CA GLY A 180 -46.90 -35.53 3.45
C GLY A 180 -45.89 -34.38 3.52
N VAL A 181 -45.24 -34.24 4.69
CA VAL A 181 -44.21 -33.22 4.95
C VAL A 181 -42.93 -33.53 4.17
N THR A 182 -42.33 -32.51 3.58
CA THR A 182 -41.11 -32.63 2.73
C THR A 182 -39.93 -31.90 3.35
N THR A 183 -38.71 -32.39 3.13
CA THR A 183 -37.48 -31.71 3.59
C THR A 183 -36.97 -30.70 2.55
N LEU A 184 -36.19 -29.71 3.00
CA LEU A 184 -35.55 -28.71 2.12
C LEU A 184 -34.72 -29.37 0.99
N ALA A 185 -34.03 -30.46 1.28
CA ALA A 185 -33.24 -31.20 0.29
C ALA A 185 -34.14 -31.89 -0.76
N GLN A 186 -35.28 -32.46 -0.35
CA GLN A 186 -36.25 -33.06 -1.27
C GLN A 186 -36.89 -31.99 -2.17
N ASP A 187 -37.22 -30.82 -1.61
CA ASP A 187 -37.76 -29.70 -2.38
C ASP A 187 -36.76 -29.14 -3.38
N ALA A 188 -35.50 -28.95 -2.96
CA ALA A 188 -34.44 -28.51 -3.83
C ALA A 188 -34.22 -29.49 -4.99
N ASN A 189 -34.26 -30.79 -4.73
CA ASN A 189 -34.13 -31.85 -5.75
C ASN A 189 -35.33 -31.89 -6.71
N ILE A 190 -36.57 -31.78 -6.20
CA ILE A 190 -37.77 -31.71 -7.05
C ILE A 190 -37.72 -30.45 -7.91
N PHE A 191 -37.34 -29.31 -7.33
CA PHE A 191 -37.20 -28.04 -8.04
C PHE A 191 -36.14 -28.12 -9.13
N THR A 192 -34.93 -28.60 -8.83
CA THR A 192 -33.85 -28.78 -9.84
C THR A 192 -34.28 -29.74 -10.93
N ARG A 193 -34.87 -30.89 -10.60
CA ARG A 193 -35.33 -31.86 -11.60
C ARG A 193 -36.47 -31.30 -12.46
N THR A 194 -37.35 -30.49 -11.90
CA THR A 194 -38.45 -29.83 -12.64
C THR A 194 -37.93 -28.70 -13.52
N ALA A 195 -36.99 -27.90 -13.01
CA ALA A 195 -36.30 -26.85 -13.74
C ALA A 195 -35.52 -27.42 -14.94
N LEU A 196 -34.76 -28.50 -14.74
CA LEU A 196 -33.98 -29.17 -15.79
C LEU A 196 -34.85 -29.93 -16.80
N LYS A 197 -36.10 -30.24 -16.48
CA LYS A 197 -37.06 -30.81 -17.46
C LYS A 197 -37.70 -29.75 -18.34
N ASN A 198 -37.73 -28.48 -17.92
CA ASN A 198 -38.33 -27.41 -18.69
C ASN A 198 -37.30 -26.88 -19.73
N PRO A 199 -37.52 -27.11 -21.04
CA PRO A 199 -36.54 -26.73 -22.06
C PRO A 199 -36.23 -25.23 -22.04
N ARG A 200 -37.19 -24.36 -21.70
CA ARG A 200 -36.97 -22.91 -21.60
C ARG A 200 -35.99 -22.55 -20.49
N ILE A 201 -36.12 -23.19 -19.32
CA ILE A 201 -35.24 -22.93 -18.18
C ILE A 201 -33.84 -23.46 -18.48
N VAL A 202 -33.73 -24.65 -19.07
CA VAL A 202 -32.43 -25.20 -19.50
C VAL A 202 -31.77 -24.28 -20.52
N THR A 203 -32.48 -23.81 -21.54
CA THR A 203 -31.91 -22.87 -22.53
C THR A 203 -31.40 -21.59 -21.88
N VAL A 204 -32.16 -20.98 -20.97
CA VAL A 204 -31.73 -19.76 -20.25
C VAL A 204 -30.50 -20.03 -19.39
N LEU A 205 -30.48 -21.14 -18.64
CA LEU A 205 -29.33 -21.52 -17.82
C LEU A 205 -28.08 -21.79 -18.68
N THR A 206 -28.22 -22.50 -19.80
CA THR A 206 -27.12 -22.75 -20.72
C THR A 206 -26.57 -21.45 -21.32
N LEU A 207 -27.44 -20.51 -21.71
CA LEU A 207 -27.01 -19.20 -22.20
C LEU A 207 -26.29 -18.40 -21.11
N LEU A 208 -26.78 -18.42 -19.88
CA LEU A 208 -26.14 -17.75 -18.74
C LEU A 208 -24.74 -18.33 -18.50
N VAL A 209 -24.63 -19.66 -18.41
CA VAL A 209 -23.34 -20.34 -18.22
C VAL A 209 -22.40 -20.04 -19.39
N ALA A 210 -22.88 -20.02 -20.63
CA ALA A 210 -22.08 -19.68 -21.79
C ALA A 210 -21.57 -18.23 -21.74
N VAL A 211 -22.43 -17.27 -21.36
CA VAL A 211 -22.02 -15.85 -21.22
C VAL A 211 -20.97 -15.70 -20.12
N VAL A 212 -21.19 -16.32 -18.95
CA VAL A 212 -20.22 -16.28 -17.85
C VAL A 212 -18.90 -16.92 -18.29
N PHE A 213 -18.93 -18.08 -18.94
CA PHE A 213 -17.75 -18.74 -19.45
C PHE A 213 -16.99 -17.88 -20.46
N LEU A 214 -17.69 -17.30 -21.45
CA LEU A 214 -17.09 -16.42 -22.45
C LEU A 214 -16.51 -15.15 -21.83
N GLN A 215 -17.17 -14.59 -20.81
CA GLN A 215 -16.66 -13.45 -20.06
C GLN A 215 -15.38 -13.80 -19.30
N GLN A 216 -15.35 -14.93 -18.58
CA GLN A 216 -14.15 -15.38 -17.86
C GLN A 216 -13.00 -15.71 -18.82
N LEU A 217 -13.30 -16.34 -19.96
CA LEU A 217 -12.33 -16.59 -21.01
C LEU A 217 -11.76 -15.27 -21.56
N TYR A 218 -12.62 -14.29 -21.87
CA TYR A 218 -12.19 -12.98 -22.33
C TYR A 218 -11.29 -12.28 -21.31
N LEU A 219 -11.69 -12.24 -20.03
CA LEU A 219 -10.88 -11.64 -18.97
C LEU A 219 -9.53 -12.35 -18.80
N GLY A 220 -9.51 -13.68 -18.83
CA GLY A 220 -8.28 -14.46 -18.75
C GLY A 220 -7.32 -14.18 -19.92
N LEU A 221 -7.85 -14.00 -21.14
CA LEU A 221 -7.05 -13.67 -22.32
C LEU A 221 -6.49 -12.23 -22.27
N MET A 222 -7.23 -11.28 -21.69
CA MET A 222 -6.81 -9.87 -21.64
C MET A 222 -5.64 -9.58 -20.68
N VAL A 223 -5.30 -10.52 -19.78
CA VAL A 223 -4.19 -10.38 -18.82
C VAL A 223 -2.92 -11.10 -19.30
N VAL A 224 -2.98 -11.83 -20.40
CA VAL A 224 -1.81 -12.51 -20.97
C VAL A 224 -0.75 -11.48 -21.35
N ASN A 225 0.47 -11.64 -20.81
CA ASN A 225 1.63 -10.77 -21.08
C ASN A 225 1.42 -9.31 -20.58
N VAL A 226 0.67 -9.15 -19.49
CA VAL A 226 0.52 -7.90 -18.75
C VAL A 226 1.23 -8.05 -17.41
N ASP A 227 2.45 -7.52 -17.31
CA ASP A 227 3.35 -7.70 -16.16
C ASP A 227 3.18 -6.64 -15.06
N THR A 228 1.98 -6.05 -14.94
CA THR A 228 1.70 -5.08 -13.88
C THR A 228 1.90 -5.72 -12.50
N ASN A 229 2.51 -5.00 -11.57
CA ASN A 229 2.94 -5.46 -10.24
C ASN A 229 4.05 -6.53 -10.26
N TYR A 230 4.72 -6.77 -11.39
CA TYR A 230 5.91 -7.61 -11.41
C TYR A 230 7.03 -6.97 -10.57
N GLN A 231 7.44 -7.67 -9.50
CA GLN A 231 8.41 -7.21 -8.50
C GLN A 231 9.40 -8.34 -8.17
N PRO A 232 10.43 -8.55 -8.99
CA PRO A 232 11.45 -9.56 -8.72
C PRO A 232 12.43 -9.10 -7.65
N SER A 233 12.92 -10.04 -6.86
CA SER A 233 14.04 -9.79 -5.95
C SER A 233 15.29 -9.40 -6.74
N GLN A 234 15.97 -8.35 -6.27
CA GLN A 234 17.19 -7.82 -6.89
C GLN A 234 18.44 -8.37 -6.20
N PRO A 235 19.60 -8.43 -6.89
CA PRO A 235 20.85 -8.90 -6.28
C PRO A 235 21.30 -8.04 -5.08
N ILE A 236 20.96 -6.75 -5.12
CA ILE A 236 21.18 -5.79 -4.02
C ILE A 236 19.82 -5.18 -3.71
N LYS A 237 19.45 -5.12 -2.43
CA LYS A 237 18.19 -4.53 -1.96
C LYS A 237 18.25 -3.01 -1.98
N PHE A 238 18.32 -2.46 -3.18
CA PHE A 238 18.40 -1.01 -3.40
C PHE A 238 17.03 -0.35 -3.21
N SER A 239 16.95 0.59 -2.27
CA SER A 239 15.73 1.34 -1.98
C SER A 239 15.66 2.66 -2.75
N HIS A 240 14.70 2.80 -3.67
CA HIS A 240 14.44 4.09 -4.33
C HIS A 240 13.76 5.06 -3.37
N GLU A 241 12.94 4.57 -2.44
CA GLU A 241 12.35 5.35 -1.36
C GLU A 241 13.41 6.09 -0.55
N LEU A 242 14.49 5.42 -0.15
CA LEU A 242 15.56 6.06 0.61
C LEU A 242 16.31 7.13 -0.22
N HIS A 243 16.67 6.80 -1.46
CA HIS A 243 17.53 7.67 -2.27
C HIS A 243 16.76 8.84 -2.90
N ALA A 244 15.63 8.57 -3.55
CA ALA A 244 14.84 9.59 -4.25
C ALA A 244 13.75 10.21 -3.35
N GLY A 245 13.21 9.44 -2.41
CA GLY A 245 12.17 9.92 -1.47
C GLY A 245 12.77 10.66 -0.28
N THR A 246 13.50 9.97 0.59
CA THR A 246 14.04 10.57 1.82
C THR A 246 15.16 11.56 1.52
N ASN A 247 16.14 11.15 0.71
CA ASN A 247 17.32 11.97 0.42
C ASN A 247 17.12 12.93 -0.76
N GLN A 248 15.97 12.88 -1.44
CA GLN A 248 15.59 13.79 -2.52
C GLN A 248 16.64 13.88 -3.65
N ILE A 249 17.33 12.77 -3.94
CA ILE A 249 18.30 12.70 -5.04
C ILE A 249 17.55 12.74 -6.37
N ASP A 250 17.92 13.68 -7.25
CA ASP A 250 17.32 13.81 -8.58
C ASP A 250 17.46 12.51 -9.39
N CYS A 251 16.38 12.09 -10.05
CA CYS A 251 16.35 10.85 -10.82
C CYS A 251 17.45 10.78 -11.89
N ASN A 252 17.81 11.92 -12.52
CA ASN A 252 18.79 11.99 -13.61
C ASN A 252 20.23 11.92 -13.12
N TYR A 253 20.47 12.03 -11.80
CA TYR A 253 21.80 11.83 -11.24
C TYR A 253 22.28 10.39 -11.52
N CYS A 254 21.43 9.41 -11.23
CA CYS A 254 21.70 8.00 -11.52
C CYS A 254 21.31 7.61 -12.95
N HIS A 255 20.16 8.10 -13.43
CA HIS A 255 19.57 7.73 -14.72
C HIS A 255 19.83 8.79 -15.81
N SER A 256 21.10 9.16 -15.98
CA SER A 256 21.50 10.27 -16.86
C SER A 256 21.15 10.09 -18.34
N GLY A 257 20.99 8.84 -18.80
CA GLY A 257 20.59 8.52 -20.17
C GLY A 257 19.16 8.95 -20.53
N ALA A 258 18.27 9.14 -19.55
CA ALA A 258 16.85 9.41 -19.80
C ALA A 258 16.60 10.65 -20.68
N ARG A 259 17.42 11.71 -20.54
CA ARG A 259 17.26 12.98 -21.29
C ARG A 259 17.97 13.01 -22.65
N LYS A 260 18.87 12.06 -22.92
CA LYS A 260 19.76 12.15 -24.09
C LYS A 260 19.72 10.92 -24.99
N SER A 261 19.28 9.78 -24.47
CA SER A 261 19.33 8.50 -25.15
C SER A 261 17.95 7.89 -25.29
N LYS A 262 17.86 6.93 -26.21
CA LYS A 262 16.71 6.04 -26.35
C LYS A 262 16.45 5.24 -25.07
N HIS A 263 17.51 4.84 -24.40
CA HIS A 263 17.46 4.00 -23.20
C HIS A 263 17.95 4.79 -21.99
N SER A 264 17.15 4.82 -20.92
CA SER A 264 17.63 5.20 -19.60
C SER A 264 18.49 4.06 -19.06
N ASN A 265 19.78 4.32 -18.83
CA ASN A 265 20.71 3.32 -18.35
C ASN A 265 20.50 3.05 -16.85
N ILE A 266 20.76 1.81 -16.43
CA ILE A 266 21.03 1.51 -15.03
C ILE A 266 22.41 2.12 -14.71
N PRO A 267 22.58 2.83 -13.58
CA PRO A 267 23.87 3.42 -13.22
C PRO A 267 24.95 2.34 -13.11
N SER A 268 26.18 2.69 -13.49
CA SER A 268 27.33 1.85 -13.18
C SER A 268 27.62 1.90 -11.68
N ALA A 269 28.29 0.88 -11.16
CA ALA A 269 28.65 0.81 -9.74
C ALA A 269 29.52 2.01 -9.29
N ASN A 270 30.24 2.67 -10.20
CA ASN A 270 31.00 3.88 -9.91
C ASN A 270 30.11 5.04 -9.42
N VAL A 271 28.87 5.16 -9.92
CA VAL A 271 27.94 6.19 -9.46
C VAL A 271 27.60 5.98 -7.98
N CYS A 272 27.46 4.71 -7.56
CA CYS A 272 27.22 4.37 -6.16
C CYS A 272 28.40 4.82 -5.28
N MET A 273 29.63 4.69 -5.78
CA MET A 273 30.83 5.01 -5.01
C MET A 273 31.04 6.50 -4.76
N ASN A 274 30.41 7.39 -5.54
CA ASN A 274 30.47 8.83 -5.28
C ASN A 274 30.07 9.20 -3.84
N CYS A 275 29.20 8.39 -3.21
CA CYS A 275 28.79 8.56 -1.83
C CYS A 275 29.23 7.38 -0.95
N HIS A 276 29.14 6.15 -1.46
CA HIS A 276 29.41 4.95 -0.66
C HIS A 276 30.90 4.72 -0.35
N MET A 277 31.82 5.51 -0.90
CA MET A 277 33.19 5.56 -0.35
C MET A 277 33.24 6.10 1.09
N TYR A 278 32.29 6.97 1.45
CA TYR A 278 32.21 7.61 2.76
C TYR A 278 31.05 7.08 3.61
N ILE A 279 29.97 6.61 2.95
CA ILE A 279 28.77 6.07 3.60
C ILE A 279 28.77 4.54 3.47
N GLN A 280 29.24 3.87 4.52
CA GLN A 280 29.46 2.43 4.50
C GLN A 280 28.31 1.61 5.12
N GLU A 281 27.36 2.27 5.79
CA GLU A 281 26.23 1.63 6.48
C GLU A 281 24.89 2.22 6.05
N GLY A 282 23.94 1.34 5.75
CA GLY A 282 22.56 1.69 5.45
C GLY A 282 21.63 1.53 6.67
N PRO A 283 20.51 2.26 6.71
CA PRO A 283 19.61 2.30 7.88
C PRO A 283 18.86 0.97 8.16
N LYS A 284 18.62 0.14 7.13
CA LYS A 284 17.83 -1.09 7.26
C LYS A 284 18.65 -2.38 7.29
N TYR A 285 19.75 -2.42 6.53
CA TYR A 285 20.56 -3.63 6.33
C TYR A 285 22.03 -3.46 6.76
N GLY A 286 22.37 -2.36 7.45
CA GLY A 286 23.74 -2.10 7.89
C GLY A 286 24.73 -2.10 6.72
N THR A 287 25.84 -2.83 6.88
CA THR A 287 26.90 -2.97 5.85
C THR A 287 26.61 -4.02 4.78
N GLU A 288 25.63 -4.92 4.96
CA GLU A 288 25.47 -6.13 4.16
C GLU A 288 25.24 -5.83 2.67
N GLU A 289 24.31 -4.92 2.37
CA GLU A 289 23.93 -4.61 0.99
C GLU A 289 24.98 -3.74 0.29
N ILE A 290 25.65 -2.84 1.02
CA ILE A 290 26.70 -1.96 0.47
C ILE A 290 27.98 -2.78 0.17
N ALA A 291 28.30 -3.77 1.00
CA ALA A 291 29.44 -4.67 0.77
C ALA A 291 29.35 -5.42 -0.57
N LYS A 292 28.14 -5.68 -1.08
CA LYS A 292 27.93 -6.28 -2.41
C LYS A 292 28.39 -5.35 -3.54
N ILE A 293 28.26 -4.04 -3.37
CA ILE A 293 28.76 -3.03 -4.32
C ILE A 293 30.29 -3.05 -4.32
N TYR A 294 30.91 -3.06 -3.14
CA TYR A 294 32.36 -3.12 -3.00
C TYR A 294 32.94 -4.38 -3.63
N THR A 295 32.29 -5.52 -3.40
CA THR A 295 32.66 -6.80 -4.03
C THR A 295 32.52 -6.75 -5.56
N ALA A 296 31.56 -6.00 -6.09
CA ALA A 296 31.38 -5.90 -7.54
C ALA A 296 32.53 -5.13 -8.22
N ILE A 297 33.14 -4.16 -7.54
CA ILE A 297 34.14 -3.24 -8.12
C ILE A 297 35.55 -3.38 -7.54
N GLY A 298 35.72 -4.19 -6.49
CA GLY A 298 37.00 -4.37 -5.80
C GLY A 298 37.38 -3.20 -4.89
N PHE A 299 36.44 -2.62 -4.16
CA PHE A 299 36.73 -1.57 -3.18
C PHE A 299 36.96 -2.16 -1.79
N ASP A 300 38.00 -1.71 -1.10
CA ASP A 300 38.25 -2.08 0.29
C ASP A 300 37.83 -0.92 1.23
N PRO A 301 36.76 -1.10 2.04
CA PRO A 301 36.28 -0.05 2.94
C PRO A 301 37.21 0.24 4.12
N GLU A 302 38.11 -0.67 4.49
CA GLU A 302 39.05 -0.47 5.60
C GLU A 302 40.23 0.42 5.19
N SER A 303 40.82 0.14 4.02
CA SER A 303 41.90 0.98 3.47
C SER A 303 41.41 2.19 2.69
N GLY A 304 40.14 2.20 2.26
CA GLY A 304 39.54 3.26 1.47
C GLY A 304 40.04 3.32 0.03
N THR A 305 40.65 2.24 -0.48
CA THR A 305 41.24 2.17 -1.82
C THR A 305 40.65 1.03 -2.64
N TYR A 306 40.86 1.11 -3.96
CA TYR A 306 40.52 0.02 -4.87
C TYR A 306 41.65 -1.01 -4.89
N ILE A 307 41.29 -2.28 -4.90
CA ILE A 307 42.22 -3.40 -5.00
C ILE A 307 42.84 -3.38 -6.41
N GLU A 308 44.18 -3.31 -6.47
CA GLU A 308 44.92 -3.39 -7.73
C GLU A 308 44.66 -4.74 -8.42
N ASP A 309 44.54 -4.72 -9.75
CA ASP A 309 44.27 -5.89 -10.59
C ASP A 309 42.99 -6.68 -10.25
N TYR A 310 42.01 -6.03 -9.61
CA TYR A 310 40.72 -6.67 -9.31
C TYR A 310 39.87 -6.89 -10.58
N GLU A 311 39.47 -8.14 -10.81
CA GLU A 311 38.51 -8.48 -11.86
C GLU A 311 37.09 -8.08 -11.42
N GLN A 312 36.59 -6.97 -11.98
CA GLN A 312 35.25 -6.47 -11.68
C GLN A 312 34.17 -7.48 -12.07
N LYS A 313 33.18 -7.64 -11.19
CA LYS A 313 32.02 -8.52 -11.37
C LYS A 313 30.76 -7.68 -11.51
N PRO A 314 30.26 -7.45 -12.74
CA PRO A 314 29.08 -6.61 -12.96
C PRO A 314 27.86 -7.10 -12.19
N ILE A 315 27.14 -6.18 -11.58
CA ILE A 315 25.89 -6.47 -10.85
C ILE A 315 24.83 -6.90 -11.85
N LYS A 316 24.31 -8.13 -11.69
CA LYS A 316 23.31 -8.74 -12.57
C LYS A 316 21.90 -8.30 -12.17
N TRP A 317 21.55 -7.05 -12.44
CA TRP A 317 20.22 -6.52 -12.18
C TRP A 317 19.13 -7.27 -12.96
N VAL A 318 17.98 -7.47 -12.32
CA VAL A 318 16.79 -8.03 -12.98
C VAL A 318 15.97 -6.87 -13.53
N ARG A 319 15.90 -6.78 -14.86
CA ARG A 319 15.14 -5.74 -15.53
C ARG A 319 13.63 -5.99 -15.40
N ILE A 320 12.92 -5.02 -14.84
CA ILE A 320 11.46 -5.09 -14.63
C ILE A 320 10.66 -4.58 -15.83
N HIS A 321 11.05 -3.44 -16.41
CA HIS A 321 10.33 -2.81 -17.51
C HIS A 321 10.92 -3.30 -18.83
N LYS A 322 10.19 -4.18 -19.52
CA LYS A 322 10.59 -4.73 -20.82
C LYS A 322 9.50 -4.46 -21.85
N LEU A 323 9.92 -3.94 -23.00
CA LEU A 323 9.12 -3.90 -24.21
C LEU A 323 9.70 -4.92 -25.19
N PRO A 324 8.88 -5.51 -26.08
CA PRO A 324 9.36 -6.34 -27.18
C PRO A 324 10.35 -5.56 -28.07
N ASP A 325 11.34 -6.25 -28.64
CA ASP A 325 12.39 -5.60 -29.45
C ASP A 325 11.85 -4.95 -30.75
N LEU A 326 10.67 -5.40 -31.20
CA LEU A 326 9.93 -4.78 -32.31
C LEU A 326 9.29 -3.44 -31.94
N ALA A 327 9.39 -2.99 -30.69
CA ALA A 327 8.90 -1.69 -30.25
C ALA A 327 10.08 -0.73 -30.10
N TYR A 328 10.05 0.35 -30.87
CA TYR A 328 10.97 1.47 -30.74
C TYR A 328 10.42 2.47 -29.71
N PHE A 329 11.01 2.46 -28.51
CA PHE A 329 10.74 3.45 -27.48
C PHE A 329 11.99 4.28 -27.18
N ASN A 330 11.86 5.62 -27.12
CA ASN A 330 12.96 6.54 -26.87
C ASN A 330 12.67 7.47 -25.68
N HIS A 331 13.43 7.32 -24.59
CA HIS A 331 13.23 8.13 -23.38
C HIS A 331 13.40 9.63 -23.63
N ALA A 332 14.43 10.05 -24.36
CA ALA A 332 14.71 11.48 -24.58
C ALA A 332 13.55 12.20 -25.31
N GLN A 333 12.85 11.51 -26.21
CA GLN A 333 11.67 12.10 -26.86
C GLN A 333 10.54 12.38 -25.87
N HIS A 334 10.30 11.49 -24.92
CA HIS A 334 9.22 11.64 -23.94
C HIS A 334 9.61 12.62 -22.82
N VAL A 335 10.83 12.52 -22.31
CA VAL A 335 11.31 13.33 -21.18
C VAL A 335 11.69 14.73 -21.62
N THR A 336 12.46 14.89 -22.70
CA THR A 336 13.02 16.19 -23.10
C THR A 336 12.16 16.92 -24.11
N ALA A 337 11.58 16.23 -25.09
CA ALA A 337 10.70 16.89 -26.06
C ALA A 337 9.23 16.93 -25.59
N GLY A 338 8.79 15.87 -24.89
CA GLY A 338 7.42 15.75 -24.38
C GLY A 338 7.21 16.31 -22.98
N ASN A 339 8.28 16.61 -22.22
CA ASN A 339 8.22 17.03 -20.80
C ASN A 339 7.31 16.11 -19.95
N VAL A 340 7.34 14.81 -20.23
CA VAL A 340 6.56 13.82 -19.48
C VAL A 340 7.28 13.48 -18.18
N GLU A 341 6.59 13.66 -17.05
CA GLU A 341 7.11 13.31 -15.73
C GLU A 341 7.33 11.79 -15.61
N CYS A 342 8.43 11.41 -14.97
CA CYS A 342 8.84 10.00 -14.79
C CYS A 342 7.74 9.15 -14.15
N GLN A 343 7.06 9.72 -13.16
CA GLN A 343 6.03 9.07 -12.36
C GLN A 343 4.78 8.71 -13.16
N THR A 344 4.53 9.40 -14.28
CA THR A 344 3.41 9.11 -15.18
C THR A 344 3.50 7.69 -15.73
N CYS A 345 4.72 7.24 -16.04
CA CYS A 345 4.97 5.91 -16.61
C CYS A 345 5.37 4.91 -15.52
N HIS A 346 6.26 5.31 -14.61
CA HIS A 346 6.88 4.41 -13.64
C HIS A 346 6.20 4.39 -12.26
N GLY A 347 5.15 5.19 -12.05
CA GLY A 347 4.50 5.34 -10.74
C GLY A 347 5.34 6.17 -9.76
N PRO A 348 4.91 6.27 -8.50
CA PRO A 348 5.62 7.03 -7.46
C PRO A 348 6.90 6.30 -7.01
N ILE A 349 7.92 6.24 -7.86
CA ILE A 349 9.19 5.53 -7.61
C ILE A 349 9.85 5.98 -6.30
N GLN A 350 9.70 7.25 -5.93
CA GLN A 350 10.23 7.81 -4.70
C GLN A 350 9.57 7.28 -3.42
N GLU A 351 8.49 6.50 -3.54
CA GLU A 351 7.81 5.81 -2.44
C GLU A 351 8.04 4.29 -2.49
N MET A 352 8.84 3.82 -3.45
CA MET A 352 9.07 2.39 -3.68
C MET A 352 10.36 1.93 -3.02
N GLU A 353 10.24 1.16 -1.94
CA GLU A 353 11.37 0.46 -1.36
C GLU A 353 11.95 -0.58 -2.33
N GLU A 354 11.08 -1.32 -3.01
CA GLU A 354 11.45 -2.23 -4.10
C GLU A 354 10.60 -1.88 -5.32
N VAL A 355 11.25 -1.73 -6.48
CA VAL A 355 10.54 -1.28 -7.68
C VAL A 355 9.73 -2.41 -8.28
N TYR A 356 8.47 -2.12 -8.57
CA TYR A 356 7.57 -2.97 -9.34
C TYR A 356 7.12 -2.25 -10.61
N GLN A 357 6.60 -3.01 -11.57
CA GLN A 357 6.02 -2.43 -12.77
C GLN A 357 4.64 -1.82 -12.46
N TYR A 358 4.58 -0.48 -12.34
CA TYR A 358 3.35 0.24 -12.03
C TYR A 358 2.36 0.30 -13.20
N SER A 359 2.84 0.68 -14.39
CA SER A 359 2.02 0.79 -15.59
C SER A 359 2.04 -0.51 -16.40
N PRO A 360 0.95 -0.84 -17.11
CA PRO A 360 0.87 -2.07 -17.91
C PRO A 360 1.79 -2.04 -19.14
N LEU A 361 2.16 -0.86 -19.65
CA LEU A 361 3.02 -0.66 -20.83
C LEU A 361 2.55 -1.43 -22.09
N THR A 362 1.25 -1.70 -22.19
CA THR A 362 0.64 -2.33 -23.36
C THR A 362 0.45 -1.32 -24.49
N MET A 363 0.35 -1.81 -25.73
CA MET A 363 0.13 -0.95 -26.90
C MET A 363 -1.09 -0.04 -26.72
N GLY A 364 -2.21 -0.57 -26.20
CA GLY A 364 -3.42 0.21 -25.95
C GLY A 364 -3.22 1.35 -24.95
N TRP A 365 -2.42 1.12 -23.91
CA TRP A 365 -2.04 2.14 -22.96
C TRP A 365 -1.21 3.26 -23.60
N CYS A 366 -0.21 2.91 -24.43
CA CYS A 366 0.59 3.88 -25.18
C CYS A 366 -0.27 4.73 -26.14
N ILE A 367 -1.17 4.08 -26.90
CA ILE A 367 -2.05 4.78 -27.85
C ILE A 367 -2.97 5.76 -27.13
N ASN A 368 -3.60 5.33 -26.03
CA ASN A 368 -4.51 6.21 -25.28
C ASN A 368 -3.75 7.40 -24.68
N CYS A 369 -2.56 7.17 -24.12
CA CYS A 369 -1.68 8.24 -23.67
C CYS A 369 -1.36 9.24 -24.80
N HIS A 370 -1.05 8.76 -26.02
CA HIS A 370 -0.79 9.63 -27.18
C HIS A 370 -2.04 10.38 -27.69
N ARG A 371 -3.24 9.82 -27.50
CA ARG A 371 -4.51 10.50 -27.84
C ARG A 371 -4.80 11.65 -26.89
N GLU A 372 -4.45 11.49 -25.62
CA GLU A 372 -4.80 12.43 -24.55
C GLU A 372 -3.71 13.47 -24.28
N THR A 373 -2.44 13.12 -24.53
CA THR A 373 -1.29 13.99 -24.23
C THR A 373 -1.21 15.15 -25.22
N LYS A 374 -1.21 16.37 -24.68
CA LYS A 374 -1.06 17.62 -25.43
C LYS A 374 0.41 17.89 -25.71
N VAL A 375 0.72 18.32 -26.93
CA VAL A 375 2.09 18.67 -27.32
C VAL A 375 2.45 20.03 -26.71
N ASP A 376 3.57 20.08 -25.99
CA ASP A 376 4.10 21.34 -25.47
C ASP A 376 4.73 22.17 -26.60
N VAL A 377 3.91 23.10 -27.10
CA VAL A 377 4.24 24.05 -28.17
C VAL A 377 4.82 25.36 -27.65
N LYS A 378 4.80 25.60 -26.33
CA LYS A 378 5.26 26.86 -25.74
C LYS A 378 6.76 26.85 -25.49
N SER A 379 7.32 25.68 -25.12
CA SER A 379 8.72 25.54 -24.74
C SER A 379 9.66 25.24 -25.90
N ASN A 380 9.15 24.92 -27.09
CA ASN A 380 9.96 24.44 -28.21
C ASN A 380 9.68 25.15 -29.53
N ASP A 381 10.66 25.91 -30.01
CA ASP A 381 10.59 26.66 -31.26
C ASP A 381 10.32 25.79 -32.50
N TYR A 382 10.73 24.52 -32.47
CA TYR A 382 10.51 23.57 -33.56
C TYR A 382 9.02 23.37 -33.89
N TYR A 383 8.15 23.42 -32.87
CA TYR A 383 6.71 23.19 -33.06
C TYR A 383 5.93 24.45 -33.41
N LYS A 384 6.52 25.65 -33.42
CA LYS A 384 5.79 26.91 -33.68
C LYS A 384 5.09 26.90 -35.05
N ASP A 385 5.82 26.54 -36.10
CA ASP A 385 5.29 26.51 -37.47
C ASP A 385 4.26 25.39 -37.66
N MET A 386 4.53 24.23 -37.05
CA MET A 386 3.61 23.09 -37.07
C MET A 386 2.30 23.44 -36.35
N HIS A 387 2.39 24.10 -35.19
CA HIS A 387 1.24 24.52 -34.40
C HIS A 387 0.38 25.54 -35.13
N ALA A 388 1.00 26.53 -35.80
CA ALA A 388 0.27 27.50 -36.62
C ALA A 388 -0.52 26.82 -37.75
N LYS A 389 0.10 25.85 -38.44
CA LYS A 389 -0.56 25.07 -39.50
C LYS A 389 -1.69 24.20 -38.94
N LEU A 390 -1.47 23.53 -37.81
CA LEU A 390 -2.46 22.65 -37.18
C LEU A 390 -3.65 23.44 -36.62
N LYS A 391 -3.41 24.60 -36.00
CA LYS A 391 -4.48 25.53 -35.61
C LYS A 391 -5.27 26.06 -36.80
N GLY A 392 -4.62 26.30 -37.93
CA GLY A 392 -5.31 26.64 -39.18
C GLY A 392 -6.25 25.53 -39.67
N LYS A 393 -5.89 24.26 -39.43
CA LYS A 393 -6.67 23.09 -39.87
C LYS A 393 -7.78 22.68 -38.89
N TYR A 394 -7.49 22.68 -37.59
CA TYR A 394 -8.39 22.17 -36.54
C TYR A 394 -9.14 23.29 -35.78
N GLY A 395 -8.78 24.55 -36.05
CA GLY A 395 -9.36 25.73 -35.41
C GLY A 395 -8.43 26.35 -34.35
N PRO A 396 -8.64 27.63 -34.02
CA PRO A 396 -7.73 28.40 -33.16
C PRO A 396 -7.66 27.89 -31.71
N ASN A 397 -8.72 27.21 -31.26
CA ASN A 397 -8.86 26.68 -29.90
C ASN A 397 -8.58 25.16 -29.81
N ALA A 398 -8.15 24.52 -30.90
CA ALA A 398 -7.87 23.09 -30.88
C ALA A 398 -6.64 22.80 -30.02
N GLU A 399 -6.79 21.84 -29.11
CA GLU A 399 -5.68 21.30 -28.32
C GLU A 399 -4.98 20.23 -29.15
N ILE A 400 -3.73 20.50 -29.53
CA ILE A 400 -2.97 19.61 -30.40
C ILE A 400 -2.38 18.48 -29.57
N THR A 401 -2.81 17.24 -29.84
CA THR A 401 -2.34 16.04 -29.16
C THR A 401 -1.24 15.34 -29.95
N VAL A 402 -0.56 14.37 -29.32
CA VAL A 402 0.50 13.58 -29.97
C VAL A 402 -0.05 12.79 -31.17
N GLU A 403 -1.30 12.32 -31.09
CA GLU A 403 -2.02 11.74 -32.24
C GLU A 403 -2.09 12.69 -33.45
N MET A 404 -2.40 13.97 -33.22
CA MET A 404 -2.60 14.94 -34.30
C MET A 404 -1.30 15.29 -35.06
N ILE A 405 -0.14 15.06 -34.43
CA ILE A 405 1.18 15.21 -35.08
C ILE A 405 1.70 13.89 -35.67
N GLY A 406 0.85 12.87 -35.75
CA GLY A 406 1.17 11.58 -36.36
C GLY A 406 1.89 10.62 -35.41
N GLY A 407 1.78 10.80 -34.09
CA GLY A 407 2.39 9.90 -33.10
C GLY A 407 1.73 8.53 -32.95
N LEU A 408 0.78 8.18 -33.82
CA LEU A 408 0.13 6.87 -33.89
C LEU A 408 0.46 6.09 -35.18
N GLU A 409 1.44 6.56 -35.96
CA GLU A 409 1.89 5.86 -37.16
C GLU A 409 2.71 4.61 -36.79
N CYS A 410 2.39 3.46 -37.38
CA CYS A 410 3.07 2.19 -37.08
C CYS A 410 4.60 2.28 -37.20
N GLY A 411 5.07 2.97 -38.24
CA GLY A 411 6.50 3.13 -38.54
C GLY A 411 7.28 3.98 -37.54
N LYS A 412 6.62 4.73 -36.65
CA LYS A 412 7.30 5.52 -35.60
C LYS A 412 7.45 4.76 -34.29
N CYS A 413 6.66 3.68 -34.11
CA CYS A 413 6.63 2.89 -32.89
C CYS A 413 7.28 1.52 -33.07
N HIS A 414 7.39 1.01 -34.30
CA HIS A 414 7.85 -0.35 -34.57
C HIS A 414 9.14 -0.46 -35.40
N TYR A 415 9.61 0.64 -35.96
CA TYR A 415 10.80 0.76 -36.80
C TYR A 415 11.48 2.09 -36.53
#